data_AF-A0A962T1D1-F1
#
_entry.id   AF-A0A962T1D1-F1
#
_cell.length_a   1.000
_cell.length_b   1.000
_cell.length_c   1.000
_cell.angle_alpha   90.00
_cell.angle_beta   90.00
_cell.angle_gamma   90.00
#
_symmetry.space_group_name_H-M   'P 1'
#
loop_
_entity.id
_entity.type
_entity.pdbx_description
1 polymer ?
#
loop_
_entity_poly.entity_id
_entity_poly.type
_entity_poly.pdbx_seq_one_letter_code
_entity_poly.pdbx_strand_id
1 'polypeptide(L)'
;KFTELQRNEERRKTQRLEISVETVAGLLPWREVVEPHQDVATGEFQQAEFAADLAKVHSGSAPPEYRDPKQFFSRTYLTEGLSALLVGAAKRLSGSGGDPVVELQTNFGGGKTHSMLALYHMAGPTPVQDLSGLDQLLDKLGLFVPKAINRAVLVGTSRGPQDVLNADNGQKIRTTWGELAWQLGGAEAFAMVAQNDASGIAPGSNLLEALFKKYSPSLIL
;
A
#
# COMPACT_ATOMS: atom_id res chain seq x y z
N LYS A 1 26.08 -38.60 -5.33
CA LYS A 1 26.05 -38.23 -3.89
C LYS A 1 27.18 -37.26 -3.48
N PHE A 2 28.44 -37.48 -3.88
CA PHE A 2 29.55 -36.56 -3.52
C PHE A 2 29.59 -35.25 -4.34
N THR A 3 29.11 -35.25 -5.59
CA THR A 3 29.11 -34.08 -6.48
C THR A 3 28.04 -33.03 -6.12
N GLU A 4 26.90 -33.44 -5.56
CA GLU A 4 25.86 -32.52 -5.07
C GLU A 4 26.26 -31.85 -3.74
N LEU A 5 26.98 -32.57 -2.87
CA LEU A 5 27.51 -32.01 -1.62
C LEU A 5 28.57 -30.95 -1.90
N GLN A 6 29.47 -31.18 -2.86
CA GLN A 6 30.45 -30.17 -3.29
C GLN A 6 29.78 -28.93 -3.92
N ARG A 7 28.73 -29.11 -4.72
CA ARG A 7 27.96 -28.00 -5.31
C ARG A 7 27.20 -27.19 -4.25
N ASN A 8 26.74 -27.83 -3.18
CA ASN A 8 26.14 -27.17 -2.02
C ASN A 8 27.18 -26.44 -1.16
N GLU A 9 28.40 -26.99 -1.00
CA GLU A 9 29.51 -26.30 -0.31
C GLU A 9 30.03 -25.09 -1.09
N GLU A 10 30.10 -25.17 -2.43
CA GLU A 10 30.46 -24.02 -3.29
C GLU A 10 29.38 -22.93 -3.28
N ARG A 11 28.08 -23.29 -3.26
CA ARG A 11 27.01 -22.31 -3.04
C ARG A 11 27.05 -21.68 -1.65
N ARG A 12 27.46 -22.44 -0.62
CA ARG A 12 27.64 -21.91 0.75
C ARG A 12 28.87 -21.00 0.89
N LYS A 13 29.85 -21.11 -0.02
CA LYS A 13 31.01 -20.22 -0.12
C LYS A 13 30.73 -18.93 -0.90
N THR A 14 29.60 -18.83 -1.60
CA THR A 14 29.22 -17.61 -2.31
C THR A 14 28.53 -16.66 -1.32
N GLN A 15 29.28 -15.64 -0.89
CA GLN A 15 28.87 -14.51 -0.04
C GLN A 15 28.30 -14.87 1.35
N ARG A 16 29.18 -15.36 2.24
CA ARG A 16 29.19 -14.75 3.57
C ARG A 16 29.61 -13.30 3.34
N LEU A 17 28.66 -12.38 3.34
CA LEU A 17 28.96 -11.00 3.69
C LEU A 17 29.52 -11.08 5.12
N GLU A 18 30.84 -11.07 5.25
CA GLU A 18 31.44 -10.65 6.50
C GLU A 18 30.92 -9.23 6.73
N ILE A 19 29.93 -9.10 7.61
CA ILE A 19 29.52 -7.80 8.11
C ILE A 19 30.74 -7.32 8.90
N SER A 20 31.60 -6.55 8.25
CA SER A 20 32.69 -5.86 8.93
C SER A 20 32.05 -4.89 9.91
N VAL A 21 32.13 -5.20 11.20
CA VAL A 21 31.75 -4.28 12.29
C VAL A 21 32.90 -3.29 12.55
N GLU A 22 33.57 -2.85 11.49
CA GLU A 22 34.47 -1.70 11.59
C GLU A 22 33.58 -0.47 11.73
N THR A 23 33.25 -0.14 12.98
CA THR A 23 32.62 1.12 13.31
C THR A 23 33.49 2.24 12.77
N VAL A 24 32.93 3.10 11.91
CA VAL A 24 33.64 4.30 11.44
C VAL A 24 34.05 5.08 12.69
N ALA A 25 35.36 5.26 12.87
CA ALA A 25 35.90 5.92 14.05
C ALA A 25 35.29 7.33 14.20
N GLY A 26 34.80 7.66 15.39
CA GLY A 26 34.19 8.97 15.70
C GLY A 26 32.66 9.02 15.63
N LEU A 27 31.96 7.94 15.28
CA LEU A 27 30.51 7.86 15.42
C LEU A 27 30.12 7.67 16.89
N LEU A 28 29.26 8.55 17.41
CA LEU A 28 28.65 8.37 18.72
C LEU A 28 27.63 7.22 18.67
N PRO A 29 27.47 6.45 19.77
CA PRO A 29 26.40 5.46 19.88
C PRO A 29 25.04 6.09 19.57
N TRP A 30 24.15 5.36 18.88
CA TRP A 30 22.82 5.88 18.51
C TRP A 30 22.04 6.44 19.71
N ARG A 31 22.25 5.86 20.90
CA ARG A 31 21.63 6.29 22.16
C ARG A 31 22.04 7.69 22.61
N GLU A 32 23.15 8.21 22.10
CA GLU A 32 23.66 9.54 22.40
C GLU A 32 23.24 10.59 21.36
N VAL A 33 22.71 10.17 20.21
CA VAL A 33 22.37 11.06 19.09
C VAL A 33 20.91 11.00 18.67
N VAL A 34 20.13 10.06 19.22
CA VAL A 34 18.72 9.87 18.91
C VAL A 34 17.94 9.76 20.21
N GLU A 35 16.90 10.59 20.34
CA GLU A 35 15.89 10.43 21.37
C GLU A 35 14.84 9.40 20.91
N PRO A 36 14.62 8.30 21.66
CA PRO A 36 13.56 7.35 21.35
C PRO A 36 12.19 8.04 21.36
N HIS A 37 11.26 7.53 20.55
CA HIS A 37 9.88 8.00 20.58
C HIS A 37 9.27 7.81 21.98
N GLN A 38 8.31 8.66 22.35
CA GLN A 38 7.86 8.80 23.73
C GLN A 38 7.28 7.49 24.31
N ASP A 39 6.57 6.70 23.51
CA ASP A 39 6.06 5.37 23.84
C ASP A 39 7.19 4.36 24.19
N VAL A 40 8.28 4.35 23.42
CA VAL A 40 9.46 3.52 23.66
C VAL A 40 10.23 4.02 24.88
N ALA A 41 10.37 5.33 25.02
CA ALA A 41 11.09 5.95 26.13
C ALA A 41 10.38 5.75 27.49
N THR A 42 9.05 5.76 27.51
CA THR A 42 8.22 5.61 28.72
C THR A 42 7.88 4.15 29.03
N GLY A 43 8.06 3.24 28.08
CA GLY A 43 7.69 1.84 28.23
C GLY A 43 6.19 1.57 28.08
N GLU A 44 5.40 2.59 27.72
CA GLU A 44 3.97 2.49 27.40
C GLU A 44 3.76 2.02 25.94
N PHE A 45 4.45 0.97 25.51
CA PHE A 45 4.36 0.48 24.14
C PHE A 45 3.28 -0.61 24.01
N GLN A 46 2.33 -0.43 23.09
CA GLN A 46 1.44 -1.50 22.67
C GLN A 46 1.86 -2.06 21.32
N GLN A 47 2.18 -3.35 21.27
CA GLN A 47 2.61 -4.02 20.02
C GLN A 47 1.57 -3.89 18.88
N ALA A 48 0.29 -3.69 19.23
CA ALA A 48 -0.81 -3.46 18.29
C ALA A 48 -0.76 -2.09 17.61
N GLU A 49 -0.09 -1.10 18.18
CA GLU A 49 0.03 0.25 17.60
C GLU A 49 1.00 0.29 16.42
N PHE A 50 1.99 -0.61 16.36
CA PHE A 50 2.99 -0.66 15.28
C PHE A 50 2.54 -1.43 14.02
N ALA A 51 1.38 -2.08 14.07
CA ALA A 51 0.88 -2.85 12.96
C ALA A 51 0.10 -1.93 12.00
N ALA A 52 0.72 -1.60 10.87
CA ALA A 52 0.03 -0.94 9.77
C ALA A 52 -1.22 -1.74 9.39
N ASP A 53 -2.37 -1.06 9.38
CA ASP A 53 -3.68 -1.64 9.08
C ASP A 53 -4.40 -0.76 8.04
N LEU A 54 -4.45 -1.25 6.81
CA LEU A 54 -5.07 -0.54 5.70
C LEU A 54 -6.58 -0.33 5.90
N ALA A 55 -7.28 -1.26 6.57
CA ALA A 55 -8.70 -1.14 6.86
C ALA A 55 -8.97 0.02 7.82
N LYS A 56 -8.15 0.14 8.87
CA LYS A 56 -8.24 1.24 9.83
C LYS A 56 -7.89 2.58 9.20
N VAL A 57 -6.88 2.63 8.32
CA VAL A 57 -6.54 3.86 7.59
C VAL A 57 -7.68 4.26 6.66
N HIS A 58 -8.22 3.33 5.88
CA HIS A 58 -9.32 3.57 4.96
C HIS A 58 -10.60 4.05 5.68
N SER A 59 -10.94 3.45 6.83
CA SER A 59 -12.09 3.86 7.67
C SER A 59 -11.83 5.10 8.52
N GLY A 60 -10.59 5.62 8.55
CA GLY A 60 -10.22 6.79 9.35
C GLY A 60 -10.04 6.53 10.85
N SER A 61 -10.06 5.28 11.29
CA SER A 61 -9.90 4.87 12.70
C SER A 61 -8.45 4.58 13.11
N ALA A 62 -7.50 4.60 12.16
CA ALA A 62 -6.08 4.43 12.46
C ALA A 62 -5.47 5.63 13.20
N PRO A 63 -4.39 5.41 13.97
CA PRO A 63 -3.60 6.48 14.56
C PRO A 63 -3.11 7.51 13.52
N PRO A 64 -2.90 8.78 13.90
CA PRO A 64 -2.50 9.85 12.98
C PRO A 64 -1.26 9.53 12.16
N GLU A 65 -0.29 8.82 12.72
CA GLU A 65 0.94 8.42 12.03
C GLU A 65 0.76 7.51 10.83
N TYR A 66 -0.32 6.72 10.79
CA TYR A 66 -0.69 5.92 9.63
C TYR A 66 -1.76 6.59 8.77
N ARG A 67 -2.62 7.43 9.37
CA ARG A 67 -3.76 8.05 8.70
C ARG A 67 -3.40 9.33 7.96
N ASP A 68 -2.52 10.15 8.54
CA ASP A 68 -2.08 11.42 7.97
C ASP A 68 -0.93 11.17 6.98
N PRO A 69 -1.08 11.52 5.69
CA PRO A 69 -0.07 11.26 4.68
C PRO A 69 1.29 11.90 5.00
N LYS A 70 1.30 13.10 5.58
CA LYS A 70 2.54 13.83 5.88
C LYS A 70 3.30 13.14 7.01
N GLN A 71 2.60 12.79 8.09
CA GLN A 71 3.20 12.05 9.21
C GLN A 71 3.71 10.69 8.77
N PHE A 72 2.92 9.96 7.96
CA PHE A 72 3.33 8.68 7.40
C PHE A 72 4.65 8.80 6.62
N PHE A 73 4.70 9.66 5.60
CA PHE A 73 5.90 9.81 4.76
C PHE A 73 7.10 10.41 5.52
N SER A 74 6.86 11.27 6.52
CA SER A 74 7.96 11.80 7.36
C SER A 74 8.69 10.72 8.16
N ARG A 75 8.03 9.59 8.42
CA ARG A 75 8.56 8.45 9.18
C ARG A 75 8.91 7.25 8.29
N THR A 76 8.56 7.31 7.01
CA THR A 76 8.81 6.24 6.05
C THR A 76 10.14 6.46 5.36
N TYR A 77 11.06 5.51 5.53
CA TYR A 77 12.26 5.45 4.71
C TYR A 77 11.94 4.82 3.35
N LEU A 78 12.18 5.58 2.27
CA LEU A 78 11.99 5.09 0.90
C LEU A 78 13.11 4.14 0.50
N THR A 79 12.92 2.85 0.81
CA THR A 79 13.79 1.78 0.33
C THR A 79 13.77 1.70 -1.20
N GLU A 80 14.75 1.04 -1.79
CA GLU A 80 14.80 0.80 -3.24
C GLU A 80 13.51 0.11 -3.75
N GLY A 81 13.05 -0.94 -3.04
CA GLY A 81 11.83 -1.66 -3.40
C GLY A 81 10.57 -0.81 -3.29
N LEU A 82 10.43 -0.03 -2.22
CA LEU A 82 9.28 0.87 -2.06
C LEU A 82 9.30 1.99 -3.11
N SER A 83 10.49 2.54 -3.40
CA SER A 83 10.67 3.56 -4.43
C SER A 83 10.30 3.01 -5.81
N ALA A 84 10.75 1.81 -6.16
CA ALA A 84 10.41 1.15 -7.42
C ALA A 84 8.89 0.94 -7.57
N LEU A 85 8.22 0.50 -6.49
CA LEU A 85 6.78 0.35 -6.46
C LEU A 85 6.04 1.67 -6.69
N LEU A 86 6.42 2.73 -5.96
CA LEU A 86 5.80 4.05 -6.07
C LEU A 86 6.02 4.67 -7.46
N VAL A 87 7.22 4.52 -8.03
CA VAL A 87 7.54 4.95 -9.40
C VAL A 87 6.72 4.20 -10.43
N GLY A 88 6.57 2.88 -10.30
CA GLY A 88 5.75 2.06 -11.18
C GLY A 88 4.27 2.49 -11.15
N ALA A 89 3.74 2.70 -9.95
CA ALA A 89 2.39 3.19 -9.75
C ALA A 89 2.18 4.61 -10.28
N ALA A 90 3.12 5.53 -10.08
CA ALA A 90 3.05 6.88 -10.63
C ALA A 90 2.97 6.85 -12.17
N LYS A 91 3.83 6.06 -12.83
CA LYS A 91 3.77 5.86 -14.30
C LYS A 91 2.42 5.31 -14.75
N ARG A 92 1.84 4.36 -14.00
CA ARG A 92 0.56 3.75 -14.34
C ARG A 92 -0.58 4.74 -14.21
N LEU A 93 -0.61 5.49 -13.10
CA LEU A 93 -1.63 6.50 -12.83
C LEU A 93 -1.54 7.67 -13.81
N SER A 94 -0.34 8.07 -14.24
CA SER A 94 -0.12 9.13 -15.23
C SER A 94 -0.32 8.70 -16.69
N GLY A 95 -0.59 7.41 -16.95
CA GLY A 95 -0.73 6.88 -18.31
C GLY A 95 0.59 6.75 -19.08
N SER A 96 1.73 6.81 -18.39
CA SER A 96 3.09 6.77 -18.97
C SER A 96 3.71 5.36 -18.97
N GLY A 97 2.91 4.31 -18.78
CA GLY A 97 3.34 2.90 -18.72
C GLY A 97 3.20 2.31 -17.32
N GLY A 98 3.95 1.24 -17.01
CA GLY A 98 3.88 0.57 -15.71
C GLY A 98 2.84 -0.56 -15.62
N ASP A 99 3.04 -1.46 -14.67
CA ASP A 99 2.26 -2.68 -14.54
C ASP A 99 0.85 -2.38 -13.97
N PRO A 100 -0.22 -2.93 -14.58
CA PRO A 100 -1.59 -2.70 -14.13
C PRO A 100 -1.99 -3.51 -12.89
N VAL A 101 -1.27 -4.60 -12.61
CA VAL A 101 -1.52 -5.52 -11.51
C VAL A 101 -0.17 -5.86 -10.88
N VAL A 102 -0.05 -5.62 -9.58
CA VAL A 102 1.19 -5.87 -8.84
C VAL A 102 0.87 -6.79 -7.66
N GLU A 103 1.51 -7.96 -7.65
CA GLU A 103 1.48 -8.84 -6.49
C GLU A 103 2.60 -8.44 -5.53
N LEU A 104 2.25 -8.01 -4.31
CA LEU A 104 3.24 -7.68 -3.28
C LEU A 104 3.80 -8.96 -2.67
N GLN A 105 4.89 -9.46 -3.25
CA GLN A 105 5.64 -10.58 -2.70
C GLN A 105 6.68 -10.07 -1.69
N THR A 106 6.35 -10.15 -0.40
CA THR A 106 7.34 -9.94 0.66
C THR A 106 7.32 -11.12 1.62
N ASN A 107 8.50 -11.42 2.17
CA ASN A 107 8.63 -12.29 3.34
C ASN A 107 7.80 -11.73 4.52
N PHE A 108 7.54 -12.57 5.53
CA PHE A 108 6.85 -12.15 6.75
C PHE A 108 7.52 -10.91 7.37
N GLY A 109 6.71 -9.93 7.78
CA GLY A 109 7.21 -8.65 8.29
C GLY A 109 7.79 -7.69 7.24
N GLY A 110 7.84 -8.08 5.97
CA GLY A 110 8.47 -7.31 4.88
C GLY A 110 7.69 -6.08 4.39
N GLY A 111 6.72 -5.59 5.16
CA GLY A 111 6.11 -4.28 4.90
C GLY A 111 5.01 -4.20 3.83
N LYS A 112 4.34 -5.30 3.44
CA LYS A 112 3.23 -5.25 2.45
C LYS A 112 2.19 -4.18 2.75
N THR A 113 1.63 -4.20 3.97
CA THR A 113 0.63 -3.22 4.36
C THR A 113 1.19 -1.80 4.34
N HIS A 114 2.46 -1.63 4.73
CA HIS A 114 3.14 -0.34 4.66
C HIS A 114 3.31 0.15 3.21
N SER A 115 3.67 -0.73 2.28
CA SER A 115 3.73 -0.44 0.85
C SER A 115 2.36 -0.07 0.28
N MET A 116 1.30 -0.78 0.68
CA MET A 116 -0.08 -0.44 0.29
C MET A 116 -0.50 0.91 0.86
N LEU A 117 -0.11 1.25 2.09
CA LEU A 117 -0.37 2.57 2.67
C LEU A 117 0.37 3.69 1.94
N ALA A 118 1.62 3.46 1.53
CA ALA A 118 2.36 4.42 0.72
C ALA A 118 1.66 4.70 -0.62
N LEU A 119 1.17 3.64 -1.30
CA LEU A 119 0.36 3.78 -2.52
C LEU A 119 -0.96 4.50 -2.24
N TYR A 120 -1.65 4.12 -1.16
CA TYR A 120 -2.92 4.72 -0.75
C TYR A 120 -2.77 6.23 -0.54
N HIS A 121 -1.74 6.65 0.20
CA HIS A 121 -1.46 8.05 0.49
C HIS A 121 -0.99 8.83 -0.74
N MET A 122 -0.13 8.25 -1.58
CA MET A 122 0.28 8.85 -2.85
C MET A 122 -0.91 9.12 -3.78
N ALA A 123 -1.89 8.20 -3.83
CA ALA A 123 -3.11 8.37 -4.61
C ALA A 123 -4.20 9.18 -3.87
N GLY A 124 -3.88 9.72 -2.69
CA GLY A 124 -4.79 10.49 -1.86
C GLY A 124 -4.87 11.97 -2.27
N PRO A 125 -5.68 12.77 -1.54
CA PRO A 125 -5.88 14.17 -1.85
C PRO A 125 -4.69 15.08 -1.47
N THR A 126 -3.71 14.56 -0.71
CA THR A 126 -2.54 15.35 -0.32
C THR A 126 -1.59 15.46 -1.51
N PRO A 127 -1.16 16.67 -1.91
CA PRO A 127 -0.22 16.85 -3.00
C PRO A 127 1.08 16.06 -2.75
N VAL A 128 1.67 15.46 -3.79
CA VAL A 128 2.92 14.71 -3.62
C VAL A 128 4.08 15.60 -3.13
N GLN A 129 4.05 16.89 -3.45
CA GLN A 129 5.04 17.89 -2.99
C GLN A 129 5.06 18.04 -1.46
N ASP A 130 3.97 17.65 -0.81
CA ASP A 130 3.80 17.69 0.63
C ASP A 130 4.22 16.37 1.32
N LEU A 131 4.64 15.36 0.55
CA LEU A 131 4.98 14.01 1.02
C LEU A 131 6.50 13.83 0.99
N SER A 132 7.11 13.93 2.17
CA SER A 132 8.58 13.90 2.36
C SER A 132 9.25 12.75 1.62
N GLY A 133 10.20 13.08 0.74
CA GLY A 133 11.03 12.13 -0.01
C GLY A 133 10.38 11.64 -1.31
N LEU A 134 9.04 11.58 -1.36
CA LEU A 134 8.32 11.19 -2.57
C LEU A 134 8.37 12.30 -3.63
N ASP A 135 8.30 13.55 -3.19
CA ASP A 135 8.52 14.75 -4.00
C ASP A 135 9.84 14.66 -4.79
N GLN A 136 10.96 14.48 -4.08
CA GLN A 136 12.29 14.40 -4.69
C GLN A 136 12.44 13.18 -5.61
N LEU A 137 11.84 12.04 -5.23
CA LEU A 137 11.85 10.81 -6.01
C LEU A 137 11.17 11.02 -7.37
N LEU A 138 9.98 11.62 -7.40
CA LEU A 138 9.24 11.83 -8.64
C LEU A 138 9.84 12.95 -9.48
N ASP A 139 10.26 14.06 -8.87
CA ASP A 139 10.87 15.19 -9.57
C ASP A 139 12.14 14.78 -10.32
N LYS A 140 13.01 13.98 -9.67
CA LYS A 140 14.23 13.43 -10.29
C LYS A 140 13.96 12.62 -11.56
N LEU A 141 12.77 12.01 -11.66
CA LEU A 141 12.36 11.17 -12.78
C LEU A 141 11.41 11.89 -13.75
N GLY A 142 11.06 13.15 -13.49
CA GLY A 142 10.09 13.91 -14.28
C GLY A 142 8.69 13.28 -14.27
N LEU A 143 8.32 12.60 -13.18
CA LEU A 143 7.03 11.93 -13.03
C LEU A 143 6.06 12.80 -12.23
N PHE A 144 4.77 12.59 -12.45
CA PHE A 144 3.71 13.23 -11.68
C PHE A 144 2.61 12.23 -11.35
N VAL A 145 1.80 12.55 -10.34
CA VAL A 145 0.61 11.79 -9.97
C VAL A 145 -0.62 12.66 -10.23
N PRO A 146 -1.65 12.17 -10.95
CA PRO A 146 -2.89 12.93 -11.16
C PRO A 146 -3.56 13.31 -9.83
N LYS A 147 -4.17 14.50 -9.78
CA LYS A 147 -4.84 15.00 -8.56
C LYS A 147 -6.10 14.20 -8.19
N ALA A 148 -6.82 13.69 -9.19
CA ALA A 148 -8.07 12.97 -9.00
C ALA A 148 -7.85 11.50 -9.36
N ILE A 149 -7.78 10.65 -8.35
CA ILE A 149 -7.64 9.20 -8.48
C ILE A 149 -8.73 8.56 -7.63
N ASN A 150 -9.52 7.68 -8.25
CA ASN A 150 -10.51 6.91 -7.51
C ASN A 150 -9.79 5.79 -6.74
N ARG A 151 -10.14 5.58 -5.47
CA ARG A 151 -9.50 4.57 -4.63
C ARG A 151 -10.53 3.58 -4.13
N ALA A 152 -10.23 2.29 -4.26
CA ALA A 152 -10.98 1.23 -3.61
C ALA A 152 -10.04 0.37 -2.75
N VAL A 153 -10.51 -0.01 -1.57
CA VAL A 153 -9.81 -0.85 -0.61
C VAL A 153 -10.74 -2.01 -0.24
N LEU A 154 -10.31 -3.23 -0.55
CA LEU A 154 -11.07 -4.45 -0.36
C LEU A 154 -10.34 -5.38 0.62
N VAL A 155 -10.81 -5.40 1.87
CA VAL A 155 -10.21 -6.21 2.92
C VAL A 155 -10.99 -7.50 3.10
N GLY A 156 -10.48 -8.59 2.53
CA GLY A 156 -11.17 -9.89 2.50
C GLY A 156 -11.46 -10.52 3.87
N THR A 157 -10.79 -10.07 4.94
CA THR A 157 -11.05 -10.52 6.32
C THR A 157 -12.04 -9.64 7.08
N SER A 158 -12.41 -8.48 6.53
CA SER A 158 -13.27 -7.52 7.24
C SER A 158 -14.74 -7.91 7.25
N ARG A 159 -15.17 -8.78 6.33
CA ARG A 159 -16.58 -9.16 6.14
C ARG A 159 -16.74 -10.61 5.73
N GLY A 160 -17.80 -11.23 6.24
CA GLY A 160 -18.26 -12.54 5.84
C GLY A 160 -19.08 -12.51 4.54
N PRO A 161 -19.24 -13.65 3.85
CA PRO A 161 -20.01 -13.72 2.60
C PRO A 161 -21.51 -13.39 2.71
N GLN A 162 -22.04 -13.31 3.94
CA GLN A 162 -23.45 -12.98 4.20
C GLN A 162 -23.66 -11.52 4.61
N ASP A 163 -22.57 -10.77 4.82
CA ASP A 163 -22.67 -9.40 5.30
C ASP A 163 -23.18 -8.48 4.19
N VAL A 164 -24.08 -7.57 4.56
CA VAL A 164 -24.60 -6.55 3.65
C VAL A 164 -24.13 -5.19 4.13
N LEU A 165 -23.34 -4.50 3.31
CA LEU A 165 -23.01 -3.11 3.57
C LEU A 165 -24.21 -2.24 3.24
N ASN A 166 -24.56 -1.36 4.16
CA ASN A 166 -25.55 -0.32 3.97
C ASN A 166 -24.79 0.99 3.80
N ALA A 167 -24.81 1.55 2.60
CA ALA A 167 -24.27 2.88 2.38
C ALA A 167 -25.15 3.94 3.04
N ASP A 168 -24.62 5.14 3.25
CA ASP A 168 -25.31 6.24 3.96
C ASP A 168 -26.66 6.63 3.33
N ASN A 169 -26.82 6.40 2.02
CA ASN A 169 -28.07 6.64 1.29
C ASN A 169 -29.05 5.44 1.31
N GLY A 170 -28.78 4.41 2.11
CA GLY A 170 -29.58 3.19 2.21
C GLY A 170 -29.33 2.14 1.11
N GLN A 171 -28.36 2.36 0.21
CA GLN A 171 -27.98 1.36 -0.79
C GLN A 171 -27.43 0.11 -0.09
N LYS A 172 -28.03 -1.05 -0.40
CA LYS A 172 -27.56 -2.36 0.05
C LYS A 172 -26.54 -2.90 -0.94
N ILE A 173 -25.38 -3.27 -0.43
CA ILE A 173 -24.25 -3.82 -1.19
C ILE A 173 -23.94 -5.19 -0.61
N ARG A 174 -24.03 -6.23 -1.44
CA ARG A 174 -23.97 -7.63 -1.02
C ARG A 174 -22.68 -8.33 -1.43
N THR A 175 -21.95 -7.76 -2.38
CA THR A 175 -20.79 -8.39 -3.01
C THR A 175 -19.59 -7.47 -3.00
N THR A 176 -18.39 -8.07 -3.03
CA THR A 176 -17.12 -7.34 -3.22
C THR A 176 -17.13 -6.52 -4.51
N TRP A 177 -17.83 -6.97 -5.55
CA TRP A 177 -17.96 -6.24 -6.81
C TRP A 177 -18.83 -4.98 -6.67
N GLY A 178 -19.95 -5.10 -5.95
CA GLY A 178 -20.79 -3.96 -5.59
C GLY A 178 -20.03 -2.97 -4.71
N GLU A 179 -19.26 -3.45 -3.74
CA GLU A 179 -18.42 -2.62 -2.89
C GLU A 179 -17.33 -1.89 -3.68
N LEU A 180 -16.63 -2.61 -4.56
CA LEU A 180 -15.62 -2.04 -5.45
C LEU A 180 -16.21 -0.91 -6.29
N ALA A 181 -17.33 -1.16 -6.97
CA ALA A 181 -18.00 -0.16 -7.78
C ALA A 181 -18.43 1.05 -6.94
N TRP A 182 -19.05 0.79 -5.78
CA TRP A 182 -19.48 1.85 -4.86
C TRP A 182 -18.32 2.74 -4.40
N GLN A 183 -17.18 2.16 -4.03
CA GLN A 183 -16.01 2.94 -3.63
C GLN A 183 -15.40 3.73 -4.80
N LEU A 184 -15.44 3.22 -6.03
CA LEU A 184 -14.87 3.91 -7.20
C LEU A 184 -15.72 5.06 -7.74
N GLY A 185 -17.06 4.98 -7.63
CA GLY A 185 -17.93 5.99 -8.24
C GLY A 185 -19.35 6.06 -7.66
N GLY A 186 -19.54 5.59 -6.43
CA GLY A 186 -20.79 5.67 -5.70
C GLY A 186 -21.96 5.00 -6.42
N ALA A 187 -23.12 5.65 -6.38
CA ALA A 187 -24.37 5.10 -6.92
C ALA A 187 -24.31 4.86 -8.43
N GLU A 188 -23.62 5.72 -9.19
CA GLU A 188 -23.52 5.58 -10.65
C GLU A 188 -22.68 4.36 -11.04
N ALA A 189 -21.57 4.14 -10.34
CA ALA A 189 -20.74 2.95 -10.54
C ALA A 189 -21.46 1.69 -10.10
N PHE A 190 -22.11 1.72 -8.94
CA PHE A 190 -22.88 0.59 -8.43
C PHE A 190 -24.01 0.19 -9.38
N ALA A 191 -24.71 1.16 -10.00
CA ALA A 191 -25.77 0.88 -10.96
C ALA A 191 -25.31 -0.01 -12.13
N MET A 192 -24.03 0.08 -12.54
CA MET A 192 -23.46 -0.77 -13.59
C MET A 192 -23.41 -2.25 -13.18
N VAL A 193 -23.26 -2.55 -11.89
CA VAL A 193 -23.12 -3.91 -11.34
C VAL A 193 -24.29 -4.32 -10.44
N ALA A 194 -25.38 -3.54 -10.40
CA ALA A 194 -26.47 -3.73 -9.44
C ALA A 194 -27.14 -5.11 -9.55
N GLN A 195 -27.29 -5.63 -10.78
CA GLN A 195 -27.85 -6.97 -11.00
C GLN A 195 -26.89 -8.07 -10.52
N ASN A 196 -25.59 -7.90 -10.74
CA ASN A 196 -24.54 -8.80 -10.25
C ASN A 196 -24.54 -8.85 -8.72
N ASP A 197 -24.60 -7.67 -8.08
CA ASP A 197 -24.66 -7.56 -6.63
C ASP A 197 -25.92 -8.21 -6.05
N ALA A 198 -27.08 -7.94 -6.64
CA ALA A 198 -28.35 -8.49 -6.18
C ALA A 198 -28.44 -10.02 -6.32
N SER A 199 -27.82 -10.58 -7.36
CA SER A 199 -27.80 -12.03 -7.63
C SER A 199 -26.64 -12.77 -6.95
N GLY A 200 -25.64 -12.06 -6.42
CA GLY A 200 -24.42 -12.66 -5.89
C GLY A 200 -23.50 -13.25 -6.96
N ILE A 201 -23.66 -12.86 -8.23
CA ILE A 201 -22.93 -13.42 -9.37
C ILE A 201 -21.87 -12.42 -9.85
N ALA A 202 -20.64 -12.87 -10.01
CA ALA A 202 -19.54 -12.03 -10.47
C ALA A 202 -19.83 -11.39 -11.86
N PRO A 203 -19.49 -10.11 -12.07
CA PRO A 203 -19.60 -9.46 -13.37
C PRO A 203 -18.62 -10.05 -14.38
N GLY A 204 -19.01 -10.03 -15.66
CA GLY A 204 -18.11 -10.41 -16.75
C GLY A 204 -16.99 -9.37 -16.97
N SER A 205 -15.89 -9.81 -17.60
CA SER A 205 -14.71 -8.97 -17.85
C SER A 205 -15.03 -7.68 -18.61
N ASN A 206 -15.90 -7.72 -19.61
CA ASN A 206 -16.28 -6.53 -20.40
C ASN A 206 -16.95 -5.45 -19.54
N LEU A 207 -17.76 -5.85 -18.56
CA LEU A 207 -18.42 -4.93 -17.65
C LEU A 207 -17.41 -4.30 -16.67
N LEU A 208 -16.48 -5.11 -16.14
CA LEU A 208 -15.39 -4.62 -15.30
C LEU A 208 -14.48 -3.67 -16.06
N GLU A 209 -14.15 -3.97 -17.32
CA GLU A 209 -13.36 -3.09 -18.17
C GLU A 209 -14.07 -1.74 -18.40
N ALA A 210 -15.37 -1.76 -18.69
CA ALA A 210 -16.17 -0.54 -18.83
C ALA A 210 -16.19 0.29 -17.53
N LEU A 211 -16.34 -0.38 -16.38
CA LEU A 211 -16.29 0.25 -15.06
C LEU A 211 -14.94 0.92 -14.83
N PHE A 212 -13.83 0.20 -15.01
CA PHE A 212 -12.49 0.74 -14.77
C PHE A 212 -12.11 1.85 -15.75
N LYS A 213 -12.52 1.77 -17.01
CA LYS A 213 -12.34 2.87 -17.98
C LYS A 213 -13.07 4.12 -17.54
N LYS A 214 -14.34 3.99 -17.14
CA LYS A 214 -15.19 5.12 -16.72
C LYS A 214 -14.66 5.82 -15.47
N TYR A 215 -14.14 5.06 -14.50
CA TYR A 215 -13.63 5.59 -13.23
C TYR A 215 -12.09 5.59 -13.16
N SER A 216 -11.40 5.69 -14.30
CA SER A 216 -9.94 5.85 -14.36
C SER A 216 -9.51 7.33 -14.15
N PRO A 217 -8.29 7.59 -13.64
CA PRO A 217 -7.37 6.62 -13.06
C PRO A 217 -7.88 6.11 -11.71
N SER A 218 -7.60 4.84 -11.41
CA SER A 218 -7.98 4.23 -10.14
C SER A 218 -6.86 3.41 -9.52
N LEU A 219 -6.85 3.37 -8.19
CA LEU A 219 -6.02 2.49 -7.38
C LEU A 219 -6.95 1.55 -6.61
N ILE A 220 -6.75 0.24 -6.77
CA ILE A 220 -7.51 -0.80 -6.09
C ILE A 220 -6.52 -1.60 -5.23
N LEU A 221 -6.79 -1.69 -3.93
CA LEU A 221 -5.94 -2.30 -2.91
C LEU A 221 -6.65 -3.42 -2.16
#